data_AF-A0A958GG60-F1
#
_entry.id   AF-A0A958GG60-F1
#
_cell.length_a   1.000
_cell.length_b   1.000
_cell.length_c   1.000
_cell.angle_alpha   90.00
_cell.angle_beta   90.00
_cell.angle_gamma   90.00
#
_symmetry.space_group_name_H-M   'P 1'
#
loop_
_entity.id
_entity.type
_entity.pdbx_description
1 polymer ?
#
loop_
_entity_poly.entity_id
_entity_poly.type
_entity_poly.pdbx_seq_one_letter_code
_entity_poly.pdbx_strand_id
1 'polypeptide(L)'
;LNLVNESIELIDMNNWIGNHPCIGAADVIPITPLGSASIEDADKLAFETVKRLAEFNTLPMYFQNLNDTINTKRNLHILRKSGFKGLSEQFKIFPPDYGSNTPHPTAGALIIGARNFLVPINFNLDTEKINIAMDLAKKIRTSGNSKPGGQGLFQDCMAIGWYVKEFDCAQVSTNLTNYKITPPHLVFEALKELAYDLGVKVTGSEVIGLIPEDSLKMAAKYYFGETDLDKSMLAAIDVMGLNSVKDFTTETKLIEKRLEKVSGIKL
;
A
#
# COMPACT_ATOMS: atom_id res chain seq x y z
N LEU A 1 -16.89 -5.37 10.66
CA LEU A 1 -18.36 -5.55 10.55
C LEU A 1 -19.06 -4.22 10.78
N ASN A 2 -19.08 -3.66 12.00
CA ASN A 2 -19.74 -2.38 12.30
C ASN A 2 -19.35 -1.25 11.35
N LEU A 3 -18.05 -1.06 11.09
CA LEU A 3 -17.57 -0.04 10.14
C LEU A 3 -18.13 -0.22 8.73
N VAL A 4 -18.34 -1.46 8.27
CA VAL A 4 -18.95 -1.72 6.95
C VAL A 4 -20.41 -1.30 6.96
N ASN A 5 -21.15 -1.66 8.00
CA ASN A 5 -22.57 -1.30 8.13
C ASN A 5 -22.75 0.23 8.22
N GLU A 6 -21.98 0.90 9.07
CA GLU A 6 -21.99 2.36 9.17
C GLU A 6 -21.59 3.02 7.83
N SER A 7 -20.62 2.47 7.10
CA SER A 7 -20.23 2.99 5.79
C SER A 7 -21.38 2.90 4.77
N ILE A 8 -22.16 1.82 4.80
CA ILE A 8 -23.33 1.64 3.91
C ILE A 8 -24.43 2.63 4.24
N GLU A 9 -24.65 2.91 5.52
CA GLU A 9 -25.69 3.83 6.00
C GLU A 9 -25.33 5.30 5.75
N LEU A 10 -24.05 5.65 5.91
CA LEU A 10 -23.61 7.06 5.95
C LEU A 10 -23.01 7.58 4.65
N ILE A 11 -22.56 6.68 3.75
CA ILE A 11 -21.85 7.08 2.52
C ILE A 11 -22.68 6.74 1.29
N ASP A 12 -22.98 7.76 0.50
CA ASP A 12 -23.55 7.63 -0.83
C ASP A 12 -22.49 7.86 -1.91
N MET A 13 -22.02 6.78 -2.55
CA MET A 13 -21.01 6.81 -3.60
C MET A 13 -21.47 7.54 -4.87
N ASN A 14 -22.77 7.81 -5.04
CA ASN A 14 -23.26 8.63 -6.15
C ASN A 14 -22.74 10.08 -6.06
N ASN A 15 -22.45 10.55 -4.85
CA ASN A 15 -21.93 11.89 -4.57
C ASN A 15 -20.40 11.92 -4.41
N TRP A 16 -19.73 10.77 -4.49
CA TRP A 16 -18.29 10.68 -4.28
C TRP A 16 -17.51 11.30 -5.45
N ILE A 17 -16.58 12.19 -5.11
CA ILE A 17 -15.65 12.82 -6.05
C ILE A 17 -14.24 12.59 -5.50
N GLY A 18 -13.44 11.80 -6.22
CA GLY A 18 -12.06 11.55 -5.84
C GLY A 18 -11.22 11.08 -7.01
N ASN A 19 -9.91 11.31 -6.91
CA ASN A 19 -8.96 10.96 -7.95
C ASN A 19 -8.51 9.48 -7.87
N HIS A 20 -8.77 8.80 -6.74
CA HIS A 20 -8.38 7.42 -6.54
C HIS A 20 -9.52 6.44 -6.91
N PRO A 21 -9.32 5.49 -7.85
CA PRO A 21 -10.35 4.50 -8.19
C PRO A 21 -10.89 3.79 -6.94
N CYS A 22 -12.20 3.72 -6.83
CA CYS A 22 -12.93 3.15 -5.71
C CYS A 22 -14.24 2.52 -6.23
N ILE A 23 -14.61 1.36 -5.72
CA ILE A 23 -15.84 0.65 -6.12
C ILE A 23 -16.93 0.64 -5.05
N GLY A 24 -16.64 1.09 -3.82
CA GLY A 24 -17.67 1.14 -2.79
C GLY A 24 -17.33 2.00 -1.58
N ALA A 25 -18.35 2.26 -0.76
CA ALA A 25 -18.26 3.04 0.47
C ALA A 25 -17.20 2.48 1.42
N ALA A 26 -17.17 1.16 1.57
CA ALA A 26 -16.05 0.41 2.11
C ALA A 26 -15.36 -0.31 0.93
N ASP A 27 -14.35 0.33 0.34
CA ASP A 27 -13.73 -0.14 -0.91
C ASP A 27 -12.93 -1.45 -0.73
N VAL A 28 -11.99 -1.45 0.23
CA VAL A 28 -11.06 -2.55 0.46
C VAL A 28 -10.82 -2.74 1.96
N ILE A 29 -10.99 -3.96 2.46
CA ILE A 29 -10.62 -4.37 3.81
C ILE A 29 -9.52 -5.44 3.73
N PRO A 30 -8.24 -5.02 3.79
CA PRO A 30 -7.15 -5.95 3.89
C PRO A 30 -6.96 -6.44 5.34
N ILE A 31 -6.76 -7.74 5.51
CA ILE A 31 -6.26 -8.33 6.75
C ILE A 31 -4.76 -8.55 6.60
N THR A 32 -3.97 -7.99 7.50
CA THR A 32 -2.51 -8.05 7.45
C THR A 32 -1.99 -8.76 8.70
N PRO A 33 -1.13 -9.78 8.54
CA PRO A 33 -0.53 -10.46 9.68
C PRO A 33 0.49 -9.55 10.39
N LEU A 34 0.53 -9.66 11.71
CA LEU A 34 1.45 -8.95 12.59
C LEU A 34 2.05 -9.91 13.61
N GLY A 35 3.25 -9.60 14.11
CA GLY A 35 3.97 -10.45 15.06
C GLY A 35 4.24 -11.84 14.49
N SER A 36 3.83 -12.88 15.21
CA SER A 36 4.00 -14.28 14.81
C SER A 36 2.91 -14.81 13.87
N ALA A 37 1.87 -14.02 13.55
CA ALA A 37 0.81 -14.46 12.65
C ALA A 37 1.35 -14.66 11.22
N SER A 38 0.90 -15.72 10.56
CA SER A 38 1.23 -16.01 9.17
C SER A 38 0.27 -15.32 8.20
N ILE A 39 0.65 -15.25 6.93
CA ILE A 39 -0.27 -14.73 5.90
C ILE A 39 -1.48 -15.66 5.72
N GLU A 40 -1.30 -16.96 5.94
CA GLU A 40 -2.37 -17.97 5.94
C GLU A 40 -3.37 -17.72 7.08
N ASP A 41 -2.91 -17.24 8.25
CA ASP A 41 -3.81 -16.87 9.34
C ASP A 41 -4.63 -15.64 8.99
N ALA A 42 -4.02 -14.65 8.34
CA ALA A 42 -4.72 -13.48 7.83
C ALA A 42 -5.76 -13.85 6.75
N ASP A 43 -5.44 -14.80 5.87
CA ASP A 43 -6.35 -15.28 4.81
C ASP A 43 -7.56 -16.02 5.40
N LYS A 44 -7.34 -16.90 6.38
CA LYS A 44 -8.42 -17.54 7.14
C LYS A 44 -9.31 -16.50 7.81
N LEU A 45 -8.74 -15.49 8.47
CA LEU A 45 -9.53 -14.44 9.13
C LEU A 45 -10.29 -13.57 8.13
N ALA A 46 -9.69 -13.26 6.97
CA ALA A 46 -10.37 -12.54 5.88
C ALA A 46 -11.55 -13.35 5.33
N PHE A 47 -11.37 -14.66 5.16
CA PHE A 47 -12.43 -15.58 4.73
C PHE A 47 -13.57 -15.69 5.75
N GLU A 48 -13.26 -15.80 7.04
CA GLU A 48 -14.27 -15.77 8.10
C GLU A 48 -15.01 -14.42 8.13
N THR A 49 -14.30 -13.32 7.88
CA THR A 49 -14.87 -11.98 7.86
C THR A 49 -15.88 -11.82 6.71
N VAL A 50 -15.55 -12.25 5.50
CA VAL A 50 -16.47 -12.15 4.36
C VAL A 50 -17.70 -13.04 4.55
N LYS A 51 -17.52 -14.25 5.10
CA LYS A 51 -18.65 -15.13 5.44
C LYS A 51 -19.61 -14.49 6.43
N ARG A 52 -19.08 -13.94 7.53
CA ARG A 52 -19.90 -13.24 8.52
C ARG A 52 -20.61 -12.03 7.92
N LEU A 53 -19.95 -11.22 7.09
CA LEU A 53 -20.62 -10.09 6.42
C LEU A 53 -21.77 -10.56 5.52
N ALA A 54 -21.58 -11.66 4.80
CA ALA A 54 -22.59 -12.20 3.88
C ALA A 54 -23.83 -12.76 4.60
N GLU A 55 -23.71 -13.15 5.87
CA GLU A 55 -24.85 -13.58 6.70
C GLU A 55 -25.77 -12.43 7.07
N PHE A 56 -25.23 -11.21 7.26
CA PHE A 56 -25.98 -10.05 7.76
C PHE A 56 -26.31 -9.02 6.69
N ASN A 57 -25.73 -9.13 5.49
CA ASN A 57 -25.82 -8.10 4.48
C ASN A 57 -25.79 -8.68 3.06
N THR A 58 -26.52 -8.01 2.15
CA THR A 58 -26.54 -8.31 0.72
C THR A 58 -25.51 -7.53 -0.10
N LEU A 59 -24.64 -6.73 0.54
CA LEU A 59 -23.56 -6.00 -0.11
C LEU A 59 -22.72 -6.97 -0.97
N PRO A 60 -22.55 -6.69 -2.28
CA PRO A 60 -21.68 -7.48 -3.14
C PRO A 60 -20.24 -7.43 -2.66
N MET A 61 -19.60 -8.58 -2.55
CA MET A 61 -18.24 -8.70 -2.05
C MET A 61 -17.37 -9.58 -2.94
N TYR A 62 -16.15 -9.10 -3.17
CA TYR A 62 -15.07 -9.88 -3.75
C TYR A 62 -14.15 -10.36 -2.63
N PHE A 63 -13.90 -11.67 -2.57
CA PHE A 63 -12.88 -12.24 -1.68
C PHE A 63 -11.60 -12.51 -2.47
N GLN A 64 -10.50 -11.88 -2.07
CA GLN A 64 -9.18 -12.11 -2.63
C GLN A 64 -8.43 -13.08 -1.72
N ASN A 65 -8.43 -14.35 -2.10
CA ASN A 65 -7.59 -15.34 -1.43
C ASN A 65 -6.13 -15.21 -1.87
N LEU A 66 -5.21 -15.84 -1.13
CA LEU A 66 -3.77 -15.80 -1.43
C LEU A 66 -3.39 -16.27 -2.84
N ASN A 67 -4.16 -17.19 -3.45
CA ASN A 67 -3.91 -17.68 -4.80
C ASN A 67 -4.44 -16.72 -5.88
N ASP A 68 -5.43 -15.88 -5.56
CA ASP A 68 -5.97 -14.88 -6.49
C ASP A 68 -5.00 -13.72 -6.72
N THR A 69 -4.11 -13.44 -5.76
CA THR A 69 -2.97 -12.52 -5.95
C THR A 69 -1.97 -13.03 -7.00
N ILE A 70 -1.87 -14.34 -7.18
CA ILE A 70 -1.02 -14.99 -8.20
C ILE A 70 -1.74 -15.05 -9.56
N ASN A 71 -3.07 -15.19 -9.55
CA ASN A 71 -3.91 -15.20 -10.75
C ASN A 71 -4.21 -13.78 -11.26
N THR A 72 -3.53 -13.40 -12.34
CA THR A 72 -3.54 -12.06 -12.97
C THR A 72 -4.90 -11.51 -13.42
N LYS A 73 -6.02 -12.25 -13.28
CA LYS A 73 -7.34 -11.85 -13.79
C LYS A 73 -8.21 -11.08 -12.79
N ARG A 74 -7.97 -11.18 -11.48
CA ARG A 74 -8.81 -10.55 -10.42
C ARG A 74 -8.01 -9.84 -9.33
N ASN A 75 -6.83 -9.33 -9.66
CA ASN A 75 -6.05 -8.52 -8.73
C ASN A 75 -6.77 -7.19 -8.40
N LEU A 76 -6.33 -6.53 -7.32
CA LEU A 76 -6.97 -5.34 -6.77
C LEU A 76 -7.11 -4.20 -7.80
N HIS A 77 -6.09 -4.00 -8.62
CA HIS A 77 -6.10 -2.96 -9.65
C HIS A 77 -7.17 -3.23 -10.71
N ILE A 78 -7.33 -4.50 -11.13
CA ILE A 78 -8.35 -4.90 -12.11
C ILE A 78 -9.75 -4.72 -11.54
N LEU A 79 -10.00 -5.19 -10.32
CA LEU A 79 -11.32 -5.10 -9.69
C LEU A 79 -11.76 -3.66 -9.41
N ARG A 80 -10.82 -2.73 -9.23
CA ARG A 80 -11.13 -1.30 -8.98
C ARG A 80 -11.17 -0.45 -10.26
N LYS A 81 -10.74 -1.01 -11.40
CA LYS A 81 -10.55 -0.24 -12.65
C LYS A 81 -11.83 0.39 -13.17
N SER A 82 -12.96 -0.29 -13.03
CA SER A 82 -14.26 0.22 -13.51
C SER A 82 -14.81 1.37 -12.64
N GLY A 83 -14.35 1.47 -11.39
CA GLY A 83 -14.92 2.35 -10.37
C GLY A 83 -16.38 2.02 -10.04
N PHE A 84 -16.94 2.73 -9.06
CA PHE A 84 -18.31 2.55 -8.61
C PHE A 84 -19.34 2.59 -9.77
N LYS A 85 -19.23 3.57 -10.67
CA LYS A 85 -20.16 3.74 -11.80
C LYS A 85 -20.06 2.63 -12.85
N GLY A 86 -18.94 1.92 -12.92
CA GLY A 86 -18.72 0.84 -13.88
C GLY A 86 -19.04 -0.55 -13.35
N LEU A 87 -19.47 -0.68 -12.09
CA LEU A 87 -19.68 -1.97 -11.43
C LEU A 87 -20.69 -2.87 -12.14
N SER A 88 -21.79 -2.32 -12.67
CA SER A 88 -22.83 -3.13 -13.34
C SER A 88 -22.29 -3.90 -14.55
N GLU A 89 -21.38 -3.30 -15.32
CA GLU A 89 -20.73 -3.98 -16.45
C GLU A 89 -19.63 -4.91 -15.95
N GLN A 90 -18.88 -4.51 -14.92
CA GLN A 90 -17.87 -5.37 -14.32
C GLN A 90 -18.46 -6.67 -13.80
N PHE A 91 -19.63 -6.65 -13.15
CA PHE A 91 -20.26 -7.83 -12.56
C PHE A 91 -20.64 -8.89 -13.61
N LYS A 92 -20.84 -8.49 -14.88
CA LYS A 92 -21.08 -9.43 -15.98
C LYS A 92 -19.82 -10.22 -16.35
N ILE A 93 -18.65 -9.63 -16.16
CA ILE A 93 -17.35 -10.22 -16.50
C ILE A 93 -16.76 -10.94 -15.27
N PHE A 94 -16.86 -10.30 -14.11
CA PHE A 94 -16.35 -10.74 -12.82
C PHE A 94 -17.47 -10.62 -11.78
N PRO A 95 -18.34 -11.63 -11.64
CA PRO A 95 -19.37 -11.62 -10.62
C PRO A 95 -18.75 -11.62 -9.21
N PRO A 96 -19.40 -10.99 -8.21
CA PRO A 96 -18.96 -11.04 -6.83
C PRO A 96 -19.01 -12.47 -6.27
N ASP A 97 -18.16 -12.76 -5.30
CA ASP A 97 -18.07 -14.10 -4.71
C ASP A 97 -19.13 -14.30 -3.61
N TYR A 98 -19.57 -13.20 -2.98
CA TYR A 98 -20.57 -13.18 -1.92
C TYR A 98 -21.52 -11.99 -2.07
N GLY A 99 -22.69 -12.08 -1.43
CA GLY A 99 -23.72 -11.05 -1.45
C GLY A 99 -24.52 -11.05 -2.75
N SER A 100 -25.09 -9.89 -3.10
CA SER A 100 -25.89 -9.73 -4.31
C SER A 100 -25.05 -9.76 -5.59
N ASN A 101 -25.61 -10.30 -6.67
CA ASN A 101 -25.04 -10.23 -8.03
C ASN A 101 -25.33 -8.90 -8.74
N THR A 102 -25.88 -7.91 -8.04
CA THR A 102 -26.10 -6.55 -8.54
C THR A 102 -25.41 -5.54 -7.62
N PRO A 103 -24.77 -4.48 -8.15
CA PRO A 103 -24.14 -3.46 -7.32
C PRO A 103 -25.13 -2.84 -6.32
N HIS A 104 -24.66 -2.55 -5.10
CA HIS A 104 -25.49 -1.82 -4.14
C HIS A 104 -25.66 -0.37 -4.63
N PRO A 105 -26.89 0.21 -4.61
CA PRO A 105 -27.19 1.48 -5.28
C PRO A 105 -26.41 2.69 -4.76
N THR A 106 -26.06 2.71 -3.47
CA THR A 106 -25.29 3.80 -2.85
C THR A 106 -23.92 3.36 -2.34
N ALA A 107 -23.81 2.15 -1.76
CA ALA A 107 -22.55 1.64 -1.20
C ALA A 107 -21.63 0.91 -2.19
N GLY A 108 -22.10 0.49 -3.36
CA GLY A 108 -21.28 -0.20 -4.35
C GLY A 108 -20.93 -1.65 -4.00
N ALA A 109 -19.65 -1.97 -3.97
CA ALA A 109 -19.12 -3.30 -3.66
C ALA A 109 -17.88 -3.21 -2.76
N LEU A 110 -17.56 -4.30 -2.07
CA LEU A 110 -16.44 -4.37 -1.12
C LEU A 110 -15.44 -5.47 -1.53
N ILE A 111 -14.15 -5.19 -1.40
CA ILE A 111 -13.08 -6.18 -1.58
C ILE A 111 -12.51 -6.55 -0.22
N ILE A 112 -12.43 -7.84 0.09
CA ILE A 112 -11.84 -8.35 1.34
C ILE A 112 -10.77 -9.37 0.98
N GLY A 113 -9.64 -9.33 1.66
CA GLY A 113 -8.58 -10.31 1.43
C GLY A 113 -7.43 -10.17 2.41
N ALA A 114 -6.48 -11.09 2.32
CA ALA A 114 -5.25 -11.00 3.07
C ALA A 114 -4.12 -10.38 2.24
N ARG A 115 -3.22 -9.66 2.91
CA ARG A 115 -1.98 -9.18 2.29
C ARG A 115 -0.88 -9.00 3.32
N ASN A 116 0.35 -9.11 2.84
CA ASN A 116 1.53 -8.70 3.60
C ASN A 116 1.44 -7.21 3.99
N PHE A 117 2.23 -6.83 4.99
CA PHE A 117 2.32 -5.44 5.41
C PHE A 117 2.85 -4.59 4.26
N LEU A 118 2.05 -3.60 3.88
CA LEU A 118 2.35 -2.67 2.80
C LEU A 118 2.97 -1.44 3.44
N VAL A 119 4.17 -1.07 3.00
CA VAL A 119 4.85 0.15 3.43
C VAL A 119 4.69 1.21 2.34
N PRO A 120 3.81 2.21 2.52
CA PRO A 120 3.69 3.32 1.60
C PRO A 120 4.76 4.36 1.97
N ILE A 121 5.69 4.59 1.05
CA ILE A 121 6.81 5.50 1.24
C ILE A 121 7.06 6.30 -0.02
N ASN A 122 7.22 7.61 0.11
CA ASN A 122 7.55 8.51 -0.99
C ASN A 122 9.02 8.91 -0.89
N PHE A 123 9.68 9.09 -2.03
CA PHE A 123 11.06 9.54 -2.13
C PHE A 123 11.12 10.92 -2.78
N ASN A 124 11.70 11.88 -2.08
CA ASN A 124 11.74 13.29 -2.48
C ASN A 124 12.87 13.54 -3.48
N LEU A 125 12.61 14.33 -4.52
CA LEU A 125 13.61 14.75 -5.50
C LEU A 125 13.87 16.25 -5.40
N ASP A 126 15.08 16.71 -5.68
CA ASP A 126 15.44 18.15 -5.75
C ASP A 126 14.96 18.83 -7.06
N THR A 127 13.77 18.47 -7.53
CA THR A 127 13.19 18.98 -8.78
C THR A 127 11.67 19.00 -8.71
N GLU A 128 11.03 19.95 -9.38
CA GLU A 128 9.56 19.97 -9.57
C GLU A 128 9.12 19.16 -10.80
N LYS A 129 10.07 18.66 -11.59
CA LYS A 129 9.81 17.99 -12.87
C LYS A 129 9.21 16.59 -12.66
N ILE A 130 7.88 16.52 -12.70
CA ILE A 130 7.10 15.27 -12.57
C ILE A 130 7.59 14.16 -13.50
N ASN A 131 7.98 14.50 -14.75
CA ASN A 131 8.43 13.51 -15.72
C ASN A 131 9.66 12.70 -15.23
N ILE A 132 10.56 13.33 -14.46
CA ILE A 132 11.72 12.66 -13.87
C ILE A 132 11.25 11.62 -12.85
N ALA A 133 10.34 12.01 -11.94
CA ALA A 133 9.76 11.09 -10.97
C ALA A 133 8.99 9.93 -11.64
N MET A 134 8.24 10.21 -12.72
CA MET A 134 7.52 9.20 -13.47
C MET A 134 8.45 8.20 -14.15
N ASP A 135 9.58 8.65 -14.69
CA ASP A 135 10.56 7.77 -15.33
C ASP A 135 11.31 6.93 -14.30
N LEU A 136 11.68 7.49 -13.15
CA LEU A 136 12.23 6.73 -12.02
C LEU A 136 11.23 5.67 -11.51
N ALA A 137 9.96 6.05 -11.32
CA ALA A 137 8.91 5.12 -10.88
C ALA A 137 8.77 3.91 -11.82
N LYS A 138 8.83 4.13 -13.15
CA LYS A 138 8.79 3.04 -14.13
C LYS A 138 10.01 2.12 -14.05
N LYS A 139 11.19 2.65 -13.71
CA LYS A 139 12.41 1.84 -13.55
C LYS A 139 12.33 0.94 -12.32
N ILE A 140 11.75 1.41 -11.21
CA ILE A 140 11.76 0.66 -9.94
C ILE A 140 10.56 -0.28 -9.75
N ARG A 141 9.37 0.08 -10.25
CA ARG A 141 8.15 -0.70 -9.98
C ARG A 141 8.18 -2.05 -10.67
N THR A 142 7.57 -3.06 -10.06
CA THR A 142 7.54 -4.45 -10.58
C THR A 142 7.01 -4.55 -12.01
N SER A 143 5.98 -3.76 -12.34
CA SER A 143 5.41 -3.72 -13.70
C SER A 143 6.33 -3.08 -14.75
N GLY A 144 7.41 -2.44 -14.32
CA GLY A 144 8.40 -1.78 -15.17
C GLY A 144 7.81 -0.76 -16.15
N ASN A 145 8.42 -0.69 -17.33
CA ASN A 145 7.87 0.00 -18.48
C ASN A 145 6.80 -0.87 -19.13
N SER A 146 5.66 -0.30 -19.53
CA SER A 146 4.50 -1.00 -20.12
C SER A 146 4.76 -1.78 -21.43
N LYS A 147 6.03 -1.99 -21.82
CA LYS A 147 6.44 -2.82 -22.95
C LYS A 147 6.52 -4.30 -22.51
N PRO A 148 6.11 -5.26 -23.36
CA PRO A 148 6.29 -6.69 -23.08
C PRO A 148 7.76 -7.00 -22.76
N GLY A 149 8.03 -7.57 -21.58
CA GLY A 149 9.38 -7.96 -21.13
C GLY A 149 10.15 -6.91 -20.32
N GLY A 150 9.64 -5.68 -20.18
CA GLY A 150 10.26 -4.67 -19.33
C GLY A 150 9.90 -4.85 -17.85
N GLN A 151 10.60 -5.72 -17.13
CA GLN A 151 10.48 -5.77 -15.66
C GLN A 151 11.22 -4.58 -15.04
N GLY A 152 10.66 -3.99 -13.99
CA GLY A 152 11.40 -3.02 -13.20
C GLY A 152 12.38 -3.71 -12.26
N LEU A 153 13.15 -2.89 -11.55
CA LEU A 153 14.26 -3.33 -10.71
C LEU A 153 13.80 -4.14 -9.50
N PHE A 154 12.61 -3.84 -8.96
CA PHE A 154 12.11 -4.46 -7.74
C PHE A 154 10.82 -5.25 -7.94
N GLN A 155 10.75 -6.41 -7.26
CA GLN A 155 9.50 -7.14 -7.05
C GLN A 155 8.69 -6.49 -5.92
N ASP A 156 7.40 -6.78 -5.80
CA ASP A 156 6.55 -6.24 -4.73
C ASP A 156 6.61 -4.71 -4.55
N CYS A 157 6.79 -3.99 -5.65
CA CYS A 157 6.95 -2.55 -5.68
C CYS A 157 5.97 -1.94 -6.68
N MET A 158 5.03 -1.16 -6.18
CA MET A 158 4.23 -0.27 -7.03
C MET A 158 4.80 1.14 -6.88
N ALA A 159 4.95 1.86 -8.00
CA ALA A 159 5.42 3.24 -7.96
C ALA A 159 4.75 4.12 -9.01
N ILE A 160 4.55 5.39 -8.65
CA ILE A 160 4.10 6.47 -9.52
C ILE A 160 4.93 7.74 -9.23
N GLY A 161 5.04 8.62 -10.22
CA GLY A 161 5.65 9.95 -10.05
C GLY A 161 4.60 11.03 -9.99
N TRP A 162 4.75 11.98 -9.07
CA TRP A 162 3.84 13.12 -8.91
C TRP A 162 4.57 14.34 -8.35
N TYR A 163 3.90 15.50 -8.38
CA TYR A 163 4.36 16.73 -7.75
C TYR A 163 3.57 16.98 -6.47
N VAL A 164 4.27 17.33 -5.39
CA VAL A 164 3.69 17.65 -4.10
C VAL A 164 3.87 19.13 -3.84
N LYS A 165 2.77 19.88 -4.02
CA LYS A 165 2.73 21.34 -3.85
C LYS A 165 3.16 21.80 -2.44
N GLU A 166 2.89 20.99 -1.41
CA GLU A 166 3.23 21.31 -0.02
C GLU A 166 4.75 21.42 0.20
N PHE A 167 5.54 20.62 -0.53
CA PHE A 167 7.01 20.56 -0.39
C PHE A 167 7.75 21.14 -1.60
N ASP A 168 7.01 21.68 -2.56
CA ASP A 168 7.50 22.21 -3.83
C ASP A 168 8.49 21.28 -4.54
N CYS A 169 8.16 19.97 -4.58
CA CYS A 169 9.04 18.96 -5.13
C CYS A 169 8.27 17.82 -5.80
N ALA A 170 8.92 17.15 -6.74
CA ALA A 170 8.47 15.89 -7.29
C ALA A 170 8.87 14.74 -6.36
N GLN A 171 7.98 13.76 -6.25
CA GLN A 171 8.19 12.55 -5.46
C GLN A 171 8.00 11.31 -6.32
N VAL A 172 8.80 10.28 -6.04
CA VAL A 172 8.50 8.90 -6.43
C VAL A 172 7.67 8.30 -5.30
N SER A 173 6.36 8.22 -5.48
CA SER A 173 5.46 7.59 -4.51
C SER A 173 5.44 6.09 -4.69
N THR A 174 5.66 5.33 -3.62
CA THR A 174 5.76 3.87 -3.69
C THR A 174 4.86 3.19 -2.66
N ASN A 175 4.35 2.03 -3.04
CA ASN A 175 3.76 1.05 -2.15
C ASN A 175 4.59 -0.22 -2.25
N LEU A 176 5.33 -0.53 -1.18
CA LEU A 176 6.09 -1.77 -1.07
C LEU A 176 5.16 -2.83 -0.48
N THR A 177 4.63 -3.70 -1.35
CA THR A 177 3.60 -4.70 -0.96
C THR A 177 4.18 -5.82 -0.10
N ASN A 178 5.50 -5.99 -0.14
CA ASN A 178 6.25 -6.85 0.76
C ASN A 178 7.65 -6.27 1.02
N TYR A 179 7.78 -5.54 2.14
CA TYR A 179 9.05 -4.90 2.50
C TYR A 179 10.19 -5.89 2.78
N LYS A 180 9.87 -7.17 3.05
CA LYS A 180 10.90 -8.21 3.26
C LYS A 180 11.55 -8.66 1.95
N ILE A 181 10.84 -8.51 0.83
CA ILE A 181 11.37 -8.78 -0.52
C ILE A 181 12.02 -7.53 -1.09
N THR A 182 11.34 -6.38 -0.96
CA THR A 182 11.86 -5.08 -1.40
C THR A 182 11.86 -4.10 -0.23
N PRO A 183 12.98 -4.03 0.51
CA PRO A 183 13.11 -3.12 1.63
C PRO A 183 13.21 -1.64 1.21
N PRO A 184 12.66 -0.70 2.00
CA PRO A 184 12.72 0.73 1.70
C PRO A 184 14.12 1.29 1.41
N HIS A 185 15.14 0.84 2.15
CA HIS A 185 16.51 1.34 1.99
C HIS A 185 17.14 0.95 0.64
N LEU A 186 16.82 -0.24 0.11
CA LEU A 186 17.32 -0.64 -1.21
C LEU A 186 16.67 0.20 -2.33
N VAL A 187 15.38 0.52 -2.19
CA VAL A 187 14.70 1.41 -3.14
C VAL A 187 15.28 2.82 -3.07
N PHE A 188 15.58 3.31 -1.86
CA PHE A 188 16.22 4.62 -1.64
C PHE A 188 17.59 4.71 -2.33
N GLU A 189 18.47 3.74 -2.12
CA GLU A 189 19.81 3.72 -2.74
C GLU A 189 19.73 3.58 -4.26
N ALA A 190 18.89 2.68 -4.77
CA ALA A 190 18.70 2.54 -6.22
C ALA A 190 18.15 3.83 -6.85
N LEU A 191 17.22 4.52 -6.19
CA LEU A 191 16.72 5.80 -6.66
C LEU A 191 17.81 6.89 -6.63
N LYS A 192 18.70 6.91 -5.64
CA LYS A 192 19.82 7.87 -5.60
C LYS A 192 20.72 7.71 -6.83
N GLU A 193 21.09 6.48 -7.17
CA GLU A 193 21.89 6.19 -8.36
C GLU A 193 21.16 6.59 -9.65
N LEU A 194 19.91 6.13 -9.81
CA LEU A 194 19.11 6.41 -11.00
C LEU A 194 18.77 7.90 -11.19
N ALA A 195 18.59 8.63 -10.08
CA ALA A 195 18.34 10.08 -10.07
C ALA A 195 19.61 10.84 -10.46
N TYR A 196 20.77 10.41 -9.96
CA TYR A 196 22.06 11.02 -10.28
C TYR A 196 22.34 10.99 -11.78
N ASP A 197 22.04 9.89 -12.46
CA ASP A 197 22.15 9.77 -13.93
C ASP A 197 21.25 10.76 -14.71
N LEU A 198 20.20 11.27 -14.06
CA LEU A 198 19.28 12.27 -14.62
C LEU A 198 19.59 13.70 -14.15
N GLY A 199 20.70 13.90 -13.43
CA GLY A 199 21.14 15.20 -12.93
C GLY A 199 20.29 15.74 -11.77
N VAL A 200 19.60 14.86 -11.03
CA VAL A 200 18.80 15.18 -9.84
C VAL A 200 19.25 14.35 -8.65
N LYS A 201 18.86 14.75 -7.44
CA LYS A 201 19.19 14.06 -6.19
C LYS A 201 17.92 13.63 -5.48
N VAL A 202 17.99 12.47 -4.83
CA VAL A 202 17.01 12.09 -3.82
C VAL A 202 17.38 12.80 -2.51
N THR A 203 16.47 13.61 -1.98
CA THR A 203 16.71 14.49 -0.82
C THR A 203 16.19 13.93 0.50
N GLY A 204 15.49 12.80 0.46
CA GLY A 204 14.94 12.13 1.63
C GLY A 204 13.69 11.35 1.27
N SER A 205 12.91 11.00 2.28
CA SER A 205 11.70 10.21 2.11
C SER A 205 10.61 10.55 3.12
N GLU A 206 9.40 10.06 2.88
CA GLU A 206 8.23 10.26 3.73
C GLU A 206 7.48 8.93 3.88
N VAL A 207 7.31 8.45 5.11
CA VAL A 207 6.44 7.31 5.40
C VAL A 207 5.01 7.78 5.63
N ILE A 208 4.08 7.22 4.86
CA ILE A 208 2.65 7.51 4.92
C ILE A 208 1.99 6.52 5.89
N GLY A 209 1.39 7.00 6.97
CA GLY A 209 0.92 6.10 8.02
C GLY A 209 2.08 5.49 8.82
N LEU A 210 2.14 4.15 8.87
CA LEU A 210 3.00 3.37 9.76
C LEU A 210 3.96 2.46 9.00
N ILE A 211 5.09 2.13 9.63
CA ILE A 211 6.11 1.22 9.12
C ILE A 211 6.48 0.18 10.20
N PRO A 212 6.78 -1.08 9.84
CA PRO A 212 7.31 -2.08 10.77
C PRO A 212 8.70 -1.72 11.27
N GLU A 213 8.95 -1.91 12.56
CA GLU A 213 10.28 -1.74 13.16
C GLU A 213 11.33 -2.61 12.47
N ASP A 214 10.97 -3.85 12.14
CA ASP A 214 11.82 -4.79 11.39
C ASP A 214 12.31 -4.18 10.07
N SER A 215 11.46 -3.44 9.36
CA SER A 215 11.85 -2.79 8.10
C SER A 215 12.98 -1.76 8.29
N LEU A 216 13.01 -1.05 9.41
CA LEU A 216 14.08 -0.10 9.71
C LEU A 216 15.31 -0.80 10.30
N LYS A 217 15.13 -1.90 11.03
CA LYS A 217 16.25 -2.75 11.47
C LYS A 217 16.98 -3.38 10.28
N MET A 218 16.27 -3.76 9.21
CA MET A 218 16.90 -4.19 7.97
C MET A 218 17.76 -3.07 7.36
N ALA A 219 17.29 -1.83 7.37
CA ALA A 219 18.08 -0.67 6.92
C ALA A 219 19.30 -0.42 7.82
N ALA A 220 19.11 -0.52 9.14
CA ALA A 220 20.19 -0.40 10.11
C ALA A 220 21.31 -1.41 9.84
N LYS A 221 20.94 -2.68 9.62
CA LYS A 221 21.89 -3.75 9.26
C LYS A 221 22.61 -3.46 7.95
N TYR A 222 21.91 -2.96 6.95
CA TYR A 222 22.49 -2.62 5.65
C TYR A 222 23.55 -1.50 5.76
N TYR A 223 23.24 -0.42 6.49
CA TYR A 223 24.13 0.74 6.57
C TYR A 223 25.24 0.62 7.63
N PHE A 224 24.98 -0.08 8.74
CA PHE A 224 25.84 -0.05 9.93
C PHE A 224 26.22 -1.45 10.48
N GLY A 225 25.72 -2.53 9.90
CA GLY A 225 25.92 -3.90 10.39
C GLY A 225 25.05 -4.25 11.60
N GLU A 226 25.37 -5.35 12.30
CA GLU A 226 24.50 -5.92 13.35
C GLU A 226 24.74 -5.37 14.76
N THR A 227 25.61 -4.37 14.93
CA THR A 227 25.95 -3.84 16.25
C THR A 227 24.97 -2.73 16.66
N ASP A 228 24.41 -2.85 17.87
CA ASP A 228 23.49 -1.85 18.47
C ASP A 228 22.38 -1.42 17.48
N LEU A 229 21.50 -2.36 17.15
CA LEU A 229 20.47 -2.16 16.12
C LEU A 229 19.52 -1.01 16.43
N ASP A 230 19.26 -0.70 17.70
CA ASP A 230 18.35 0.39 18.06
C ASP A 230 18.97 1.75 17.74
N LYS A 231 20.25 1.96 18.07
CA LYS A 231 20.97 3.17 17.68
C LYS A 231 21.17 3.24 16.17
N SER A 232 21.54 2.12 15.55
CA SER A 232 21.75 2.04 14.10
C SER A 232 20.45 2.27 13.32
N MET A 233 19.30 1.91 13.88
CA MET A 233 17.99 2.21 13.32
C MET A 233 17.70 3.71 13.32
N LEU A 234 18.01 4.41 14.40
CA LEU A 234 17.88 5.88 14.43
C LEU A 234 18.78 6.54 13.38
N ALA A 235 20.02 6.08 13.25
CA ALA A 235 20.91 6.57 12.20
C ALA A 235 20.40 6.24 10.78
N ALA A 236 19.76 5.09 10.57
CA ALA A 236 19.18 4.73 9.27
C ALA A 236 17.98 5.63 8.89
N ILE A 237 17.19 6.06 9.88
CA ILE A 237 16.11 7.05 9.69
C ILE A 237 16.68 8.35 9.11
N ASP A 238 17.80 8.82 9.66
CA ASP A 238 18.48 10.04 9.21
C ASP A 238 19.11 9.87 7.82
N VAL A 239 19.79 8.73 7.57
CA VAL A 239 20.38 8.43 6.25
C VAL A 239 19.35 8.43 5.14
N MET A 240 18.18 7.85 5.40
CA MET A 240 17.07 7.81 4.46
C MET A 240 16.25 9.10 4.41
N GLY A 241 16.54 10.04 5.32
CA GLY A 241 15.82 11.30 5.46
C GLY A 241 14.31 11.11 5.65
N LEU A 242 13.89 10.13 6.48
CA LEU A 242 12.45 9.86 6.71
C LEU A 242 11.72 11.02 7.41
N ASN A 243 12.50 11.94 8.00
CA ASN A 243 12.09 13.18 8.63
C ASN A 243 12.28 14.42 7.72
N SER A 244 12.60 14.24 6.44
CA SER A 244 13.01 15.34 5.55
C SER A 244 11.90 16.35 5.22
N VAL A 245 10.65 15.90 5.16
CA VAL A 245 9.48 16.74 4.82
C VAL A 245 8.43 16.79 5.91
N LYS A 246 8.41 15.81 6.82
CA LYS A 246 7.51 15.72 7.96
C LYS A 246 8.20 15.04 9.12
N ASP A 247 7.76 15.35 10.33
CA ASP A 247 8.28 14.72 11.53
C ASP A 247 8.11 13.19 11.49
N PHE A 248 9.22 12.50 11.79
CA PHE A 248 9.25 11.07 11.98
C PHE A 248 9.77 10.78 13.39
N THR A 249 8.92 10.21 14.24
CA THR A 249 9.33 9.66 15.54
C THR A 249 8.94 8.20 15.63
N THR A 250 9.77 7.41 16.27
CA THR A 250 9.52 5.96 16.38
C THR A 250 8.20 5.67 17.11
N GLU A 251 7.82 6.51 18.08
CA GLU A 251 6.60 6.43 18.88
C GLU A 251 5.34 6.66 18.06
N THR A 252 5.45 7.40 16.95
CA THR A 252 4.31 7.77 16.10
C THR A 252 4.23 6.93 14.83
N LYS A 253 5.37 6.44 14.33
CA LYS A 253 5.48 5.80 13.02
C LYS A 253 5.70 4.29 13.05
N LEU A 254 6.22 3.73 14.15
CA LEU A 254 6.35 2.28 14.27
C LEU A 254 5.03 1.64 14.66
N ILE A 255 4.57 0.66 13.89
CA ILE A 255 3.31 -0.05 14.17
C ILE A 255 3.36 -0.74 15.54
N GLU A 256 4.49 -1.34 15.90
CA GLU A 256 4.71 -2.03 17.17
C GLU A 256 4.53 -1.08 18.35
N LYS A 257 5.21 0.08 18.34
CA LYS A 257 5.07 1.10 19.39
C LYS A 257 3.66 1.69 19.46
N ARG A 258 3.01 1.88 18.31
CA ARG A 258 1.63 2.38 18.24
C ARG A 258 0.62 1.40 18.82
N LEU A 259 0.78 0.11 18.51
CA LEU A 259 -0.07 -0.94 19.05
C LEU A 259 0.13 -1.07 20.56
N GLU A 260 1.37 -1.13 21.04
CA GLU A 260 1.63 -1.18 22.48
C GLU A 260 0.96 -0.01 23.20
N LYS A 261 1.06 1.21 22.65
CA LYS A 261 0.45 2.40 23.25
C LYS A 261 -1.09 2.36 23.27
N VAL A 262 -1.73 1.83 22.23
CA VAL A 262 -3.19 1.89 22.07
C VAL A 262 -3.90 0.70 22.71
N SER A 263 -3.32 -0.50 22.62
CA SER A 263 -3.94 -1.74 23.09
C SER A 263 -3.19 -2.44 24.22
N GLY A 264 -1.98 -1.99 24.58
CA GLY A 264 -1.10 -2.69 25.52
C GLY A 264 -0.47 -3.97 24.94
N ILE A 265 -0.72 -4.29 23.67
CA ILE A 265 -0.18 -5.48 23.01
C ILE A 265 1.23 -5.19 22.51
N LYS A 266 2.20 -5.96 23.00
CA LYS A 266 3.56 -6.03 22.44
C LYS A 266 3.59 -7.12 21.39
N LEU A 267 4.08 -6.78 20.19
CA LEU A 267 4.29 -7.71 19.08
C LEU A 267 5.64 -8.43 19.19
#